data_AF-A0A2W4WP43-F1
#
_entry.id   AF-A0A2W4WP43-F1
#
_cell.length_a   1.000
_cell.length_b   1.000
_cell.length_c   1.000
_cell.angle_alpha   90.00
_cell.angle_beta   90.00
_cell.angle_gamma   90.00
#
_symmetry.space_group_name_H-M   'P 1'
#
loop_
_entity.id
_entity.type
_entity.pdbx_description
1 polymer ?
#
loop_
_entity_poly.entity_id
_entity_poly.type
_entity_poly.pdbx_seq_one_letter_code
_entity_poly.pdbx_strand_id
1 'polypeptide(L)' 'MVEDDALAALRARAYELADTGHHENWDSIAAQMMDEGSIPVLVRRVGHDAFFKIMLGNRINAALERR' A
#
# COMPACT_ATOMS: atom_id res chain seq x y z
N MET A 1 14.72 -5.47 -13.32
CA MET A 1 15.47 -5.68 -12.06
C MET A 1 15.25 -4.51 -11.11
N VAL A 2 15.92 -3.35 -11.23
CA VAL A 2 15.78 -2.25 -10.23
C VAL A 2 14.35 -1.70 -10.06
N GLU A 3 13.59 -1.56 -11.15
CA GLU A 3 12.20 -1.06 -11.07
C GLU A 3 11.25 -2.09 -10.43
N ASP A 4 11.42 -3.38 -10.74
CA ASP A 4 10.60 -4.45 -10.18
C ASP A 4 10.83 -4.57 -8.67
N ASP A 5 12.08 -4.43 -8.23
CA ASP A 5 12.46 -4.43 -6.82
C ASP A 5 11.86 -3.23 -6.07
N ALA A 6 11.86 -2.04 -6.69
CA ALA A 6 11.24 -0.85 -6.12
C ALA A 6 9.71 -1.02 -5.99
N LEU A 7 9.05 -1.59 -7.00
CA LEU A 7 7.60 -1.87 -6.93
C LEU A 7 7.28 -2.97 -5.90
N ALA A 8 8.13 -3.97 -5.74
CA ALA A 8 7.97 -5.00 -4.71
C ALA A 8 8.10 -4.41 -3.29
N ALA A 9 9.09 -3.54 -3.06
CA ALA A 9 9.28 -2.85 -1.79
C ALA A 9 8.09 -1.96 -1.43
N LEU A 10 7.54 -1.22 -2.41
CA LEU A 10 6.36 -0.38 -2.20
C LEU A 10 5.11 -1.19 -1.86
N ARG A 11 4.91 -2.35 -2.51
CA ARG A 11 3.80 -3.26 -2.16
C ARG A 11 3.95 -3.81 -0.74
N ALA A 12 5.16 -4.23 -0.36
CA ALA A 12 5.44 -4.71 0.99
C ALA A 12 5.13 -3.61 2.02
N ARG A 13 5.60 -2.39 1.79
CA ARG A 13 5.33 -1.25 2.67
C ARG A 13 3.84 -0.93 2.80
N ALA A 14 3.10 -0.96 1.69
CA ALA A 14 1.66 -0.75 1.71
C ALA A 14 0.94 -1.81 2.55
N TYR A 15 1.38 -3.07 2.50
CA TYR A 15 0.82 -4.12 3.34
C TYR A 15 1.13 -3.92 4.83
N GLU A 16 2.35 -3.51 5.18
CA GLU A 16 2.69 -3.16 6.57
C GLU A 16 1.78 -2.06 7.11
N LEU A 17 1.56 -1.01 6.32
CA LEU A 17 0.65 0.08 6.67
C LEU A 17 -0.79 -0.40 6.82
N ALA A 18 -1.29 -1.23 5.89
CA ALA A 18 -2.62 -1.81 5.99
C ALA A 18 -2.83 -2.62 7.28
N ASP A 19 -1.81 -3.39 7.69
CA ASP A 19 -1.87 -4.25 8.86
C ASP A 19 -1.85 -3.46 10.20
N THR A 20 -1.58 -2.15 10.17
CA THR A 20 -1.63 -1.30 11.39
C THR A 20 -3.06 -1.00 11.88
N GLY A 21 -4.07 -1.11 11.02
CA GLY A 21 -5.44 -0.70 11.35
C GLY A 21 -5.66 0.82 11.43
N HIS A 22 -4.68 1.63 11.02
CA HIS A 22 -4.79 3.10 10.98
C HIS A 22 -5.32 3.66 9.65
N HIS A 23 -5.29 2.85 8.59
CA HIS A 23 -5.69 3.28 7.25
C HIS A 23 -6.97 2.58 6.80
N GLU A 24 -7.92 3.36 6.27
CA GLU A 24 -9.23 2.86 5.84
C GLU A 24 -9.31 2.51 4.35
N ASN A 25 -8.35 2.98 3.55
CA ASN A 25 -8.31 2.77 2.11
C ASN A 25 -6.91 2.99 1.53
N TRP A 26 -6.76 2.68 0.24
CA TRP A 26 -5.52 2.91 -0.49
C TRP A 26 -5.07 4.37 -0.49
N ASP A 27 -5.97 5.34 -0.57
CA ASP A 27 -5.59 6.75 -0.67
C ASP A 27 -4.90 7.24 0.61
N SER A 28 -5.37 6.78 1.78
CA SER A 28 -4.72 7.03 3.08
C SER A 28 -3.32 6.40 3.15
N ILE A 29 -3.17 5.15 2.69
CA ILE A 29 -1.86 4.47 2.62
C ILE A 29 -0.92 5.18 1.65
N ALA A 30 -1.41 5.55 0.47
CA ALA A 30 -0.61 6.22 -0.56
C ALA A 30 -0.12 7.59 -0.08
N ALA A 31 -0.97 8.34 0.64
CA ALA A 31 -0.57 9.60 1.26
C ALA A 31 0.56 9.40 2.27
N GLN A 32 0.43 8.41 3.16
CA GLN A 32 1.47 8.07 4.13
C GLN A 32 2.79 7.65 3.45
N MET A 33 2.72 6.83 2.41
CA MET A 33 3.93 6.42 1.67
C MET A 33 4.64 7.60 1.01
N MET A 34 3.88 8.59 0.49
CA MET A 34 4.45 9.79 -0.09
C MET A 34 5.09 10.70 0.98
N ASP A 35 4.47 10.80 2.17
CA ASP A 35 5.04 11.50 3.33
C ASP A 35 6.35 10.86 3.79
N GLU A 36 6.44 9.52 3.75
CA GLU A 36 7.67 8.74 3.98
C GLU A 36 8.73 8.88 2.88
N GLY A 37 8.45 9.64 1.81
CA GLY A 37 9.40 9.93 0.74
C GLY A 37 9.33 8.98 -0.46
N SER A 38 8.27 8.16 -0.58
CA SER A 38 8.08 7.29 -1.75
C SER A 38 7.82 8.09 -3.02
N ILE A 39 8.40 7.65 -4.14
CA ILE A 39 8.29 8.31 -5.44
C ILE A 39 6.83 8.26 -5.96
N PRO A 40 6.14 9.40 -6.18
CA PRO A 40 4.71 9.42 -6.51
C PRO A 40 4.32 8.61 -7.76
N VAL A 41 5.16 8.60 -8.79
CA VAL A 41 4.87 7.82 -10.02
C VAL A 41 4.89 6.31 -9.75
N LEU A 42 5.75 5.82 -8.87
CA LEU A 42 5.81 4.41 -8.50
C LEU A 42 4.64 4.02 -7.59
N VAL A 43 4.29 4.87 -6.62
CA VAL A 43 3.11 4.68 -5.77
C VAL A 43 1.85 4.58 -6.64
N ARG A 44 1.68 5.51 -7.59
CA ARG A 44 0.54 5.47 -8.53
C ARG A 44 0.54 4.18 -9.34
N ARG A 45 1.70 3.74 -9.85
CA ARG A 45 1.83 2.50 -10.62
C ARG A 45 1.43 1.27 -9.82
N VAL A 46 1.84 1.16 -8.55
CA VAL A 46 1.38 0.10 -7.64
C VAL A 46 -0.14 0.15 -7.47
N GLY A 47 -0.72 1.34 -7.33
CA GLY A 47 -2.16 1.53 -7.23
C GLY A 47 -2.98 1.15 -8.48
N HIS A 48 -2.34 0.89 -9.63
CA HIS A 48 -3.02 0.39 -10.84
C HIS A 48 -3.08 -1.14 -10.91
N ASP A 49 -2.35 -1.85 -10.03
CA ASP A 49 -2.36 -3.30 -9.95
C ASP A 49 -3.64 -3.79 -9.23
N ALA A 50 -4.55 -4.38 -9.99
CA ALA A 50 -5.86 -4.81 -9.50
C ALA A 50 -5.74 -5.94 -8.46
N PHE A 51 -4.82 -6.89 -8.67
CA PHE A 51 -4.61 -8.00 -7.73
C PHE A 51 -4.05 -7.49 -6.40
N PHE A 52 -3.06 -6.59 -6.47
CA PHE A 52 -2.54 -5.91 -5.31
C PHE A 52 -3.64 -5.17 -4.53
N LYS A 53 -4.50 -4.39 -5.21
CA LYS A 53 -5.59 -3.64 -4.56
C LYS A 53 -6.60 -4.53 -3.85
N ILE A 54 -6.97 -5.67 -4.45
CA ILE A 54 -7.86 -6.65 -3.80
C ILE A 54 -7.21 -7.18 -2.52
N MET A 55 -5.96 -7.63 -2.60
CA MET A 55 -5.23 -8.14 -1.44
C MET A 55 -5.07 -7.09 -0.34
N LEU A 56 -4.76 -5.85 -0.72
CA LEU A 56 -4.61 -4.74 0.20
C LEU A 56 -5.93 -4.43 0.92
N GLY A 57 -7.03 -4.36 0.18
CA GLY A 57 -8.37 -4.13 0.75
C GLY A 57 -8.76 -5.19 1.76
N ASN A 58 -8.47 -6.47 1.48
CA ASN A 58 -8.70 -7.56 2.42
C ASN A 58 -7.91 -7.39 3.72
N ARG A 59 -6.65 -6.94 3.64
CA ARG A 59 -5.81 -6.67 4.82
C ARG A 59 -6.32 -5.49 5.64
N ILE A 60 -6.66 -4.39 4.98
CA ILE A 60 -7.24 -3.21 5.62
C ILE A 60 -8.49 -3.61 6.42
N ASN A 61 -9.44 -4.31 5.78
CA ASN A 61 -10.66 -4.74 6.44
C ASN A 61 -10.37 -5.63 7.65
N ALA A 62 -9.48 -6.62 7.49
CA ALA A 62 -9.11 -7.51 8.59
C ALA A 62 -8.40 -6.79 9.74
N ALA A 63 -7.62 -5.74 9.46
CA ALA A 63 -6.96 -4.94 10.49
C ALA A 63 -7.96 -4.04 11.24
N LEU A 64 -8.93 -3.44 10.52
CA LEU A 64 -10.00 -2.64 11.12
C LEU A 64 -10.93 -3.47 12.02
N GLU A 65 -11.21 -4.72 11.65
CA GLU A 65 -12.03 -5.64 12.46
C GLU A 65 -11.37 -6.07 13.78
N ARG A 66 -10.04 -5.93 13.91
CA ARG A 66 -9.28 -6.32 15.11
C ARG A 66 -9.15 -5.18 16.15
N ARG A 67 -9.59 -3.97 15.81
CA ARG A 67 -9.47 -2.77 16.66
C ARG A 67 -10.68 -2.61 17.57
#